data_AF-A0A7X3Y8R6-F1
#
_entry.id   AF-A0A7X3Y8R6-F1
#
_cell.length_a   1.000
_cell.length_b   1.000
_cell.length_c   1.000
_cell.angle_alpha   90.00
_cell.angle_beta   90.00
_cell.angle_gamma   90.00
#
_symmetry.space_group_name_H-M   'P 1'
#
loop_
_entity.id
_entity.type
_entity.pdbx_description
1 polymer ?
#
loop_
_entity_poly.entity_id
_entity_poly.type
_entity_poly.pdbx_seq_one_letter_code
_entity_poly.pdbx_strand_id
1 'polypeptide(L)'
;MIEALGIGHLFALSRTEAIAGFFTPLAVFAVFLAAQLILPARRVPGYVIDPETGEPRPYRLNGILVFALALAVWASGITGLPLDWFYRSAVPAVIGGTVFSAVFTVLAVRGRRKTGSLAADLWHGRALEIALFGGRFDVKMYLYVVGGTMFALNALSGAAYHYERFGADANPGVFLYAALFTFYVLDYFVFERVQLYTYDLIHE
;
A
#
# COMPACT_ATOMS: atom_id res chain seq x y z
N MET A 1 9.56 27.20 9.56
CA MET A 1 9.84 26.17 8.52
C MET A 1 8.56 25.56 7.97
N ILE A 2 7.70 24.97 8.81
CA ILE A 2 6.43 24.33 8.39
C ILE A 2 5.49 25.32 7.67
N GLU A 3 5.29 26.53 8.20
CA GLU A 3 4.45 27.55 7.55
C GLU A 3 5.05 28.07 6.23
N ALA A 4 6.38 28.22 6.17
CA ALA A 4 7.08 28.65 4.96
C ALA A 4 6.98 27.63 3.81
N LEU A 5 6.74 26.36 4.14
CA LEU A 5 6.50 25.28 3.18
C LEU A 5 5.01 25.17 2.79
N GLY A 6 4.12 25.94 3.40
CA GLY A 6 2.68 25.87 3.12
C GLY A 6 2.02 24.55 3.54
N ILE A 7 2.64 23.79 4.44
CA ILE A 7 2.15 22.46 4.90
C ILE A 7 1.59 22.50 6.33
N GLY A 8 1.36 23.69 6.89
CA GLY A 8 0.85 23.85 8.25
C GLY A 8 -0.49 23.15 8.49
N HIS A 9 -1.33 23.06 7.46
CA HIS A 9 -2.63 22.36 7.52
C HIS A 9 -2.49 20.86 7.81
N LEU A 10 -1.36 20.22 7.46
CA LEU A 10 -1.11 18.81 7.76
C LEU A 10 -0.81 18.55 9.24
N PHE A 11 -0.58 19.60 10.02
CA PHE A 11 -0.35 19.54 11.47
C PHE A 11 -1.54 20.07 12.27
N ALA A 12 -2.57 20.61 11.60
CA ALA A 12 -3.77 21.15 12.21
C ALA A 12 -4.82 20.07 12.51
N LEU A 13 -4.38 18.94 13.06
CA LEU A 13 -5.23 17.82 13.44
C LEU A 13 -5.53 17.89 14.94
N SER A 14 -6.75 17.53 15.33
CA SER A 14 -7.04 17.24 16.74
C SER A 14 -6.18 16.07 17.23
N ARG A 15 -6.00 15.96 18.55
CA ARG A 15 -5.24 14.85 19.14
C ARG A 15 -5.79 13.48 18.69
N THR A 16 -7.11 13.35 18.64
CA THR A 16 -7.78 12.12 18.22
C THR A 16 -7.50 11.80 16.75
N GLU A 17 -7.56 12.80 15.87
CA GLU A 17 -7.25 12.63 14.46
C GLU A 17 -5.77 12.30 14.24
N ALA A 18 -4.85 12.87 15.01
CA ALA A 18 -3.43 12.54 14.93
C ALA A 18 -3.17 11.07 15.34
N ILE A 19 -3.82 10.60 16.40
CA ILE A 19 -3.75 9.18 16.83
C ILE A 19 -4.35 8.27 15.76
N ALA A 20 -5.53 8.61 15.23
CA ALA A 20 -6.16 7.84 14.17
C ALA A 20 -5.27 7.81 12.91
N GLY A 21 -4.70 8.95 12.53
CA GLY A 21 -3.75 9.09 11.43
C GLY A 21 -2.53 8.19 11.59
N PHE A 22 -1.98 8.11 12.80
CA PHE A 22 -0.86 7.20 13.12
C PHE A 22 -1.22 5.74 12.89
N PHE A 23 -2.44 5.32 13.25
CA PHE A 23 -2.90 3.94 13.05
C PHE A 23 -3.51 3.67 11.66
N THR A 24 -3.75 4.69 10.83
CA THR A 24 -4.30 4.54 9.47
C THR A 24 -3.55 3.49 8.64
N PRO A 25 -2.20 3.48 8.56
CA PRO A 25 -1.49 2.46 7.78
C PRO A 25 -1.78 1.03 8.24
N LEU A 26 -1.86 0.80 9.56
CA LEU A 26 -2.16 -0.52 10.12
C LEU A 26 -3.59 -0.95 9.78
N ALA A 27 -4.56 -0.03 9.89
CA ALA A 27 -5.95 -0.29 9.54
C ALA A 27 -6.09 -0.58 8.04
N VAL A 28 -5.43 0.22 7.18
CA VAL A 28 -5.36 -0.02 5.72
C VAL A 28 -4.78 -1.40 5.46
N PHE A 29 -3.66 -1.77 6.09
CA PHE A 29 -3.09 -3.10 5.90
C PHE A 29 -4.07 -4.21 6.32
N ALA A 30 -4.74 -4.09 7.46
CA ALA A 30 -5.71 -5.09 7.91
C ALA A 30 -6.88 -5.26 6.92
N VAL A 31 -7.44 -4.15 6.43
CA VAL A 31 -8.57 -4.16 5.48
C VAL A 31 -8.13 -4.73 4.13
N PHE A 32 -6.96 -4.34 3.62
CA PHE A 32 -6.46 -4.84 2.35
C PHE A 32 -6.09 -6.32 2.43
N LEU A 33 -5.56 -6.79 3.56
CA LEU A 33 -5.33 -8.21 3.79
C LEU A 33 -6.65 -8.98 3.71
N ALA A 34 -7.69 -8.50 4.38
CA ALA A 34 -9.01 -9.13 4.32
C ALA A 34 -9.59 -9.14 2.89
N ALA A 35 -9.55 -8.00 2.20
CA ALA A 35 -10.01 -7.89 0.81
C ALA A 35 -9.23 -8.83 -0.11
N GLN A 36 -7.90 -8.85 0.01
CA GLN A 36 -7.07 -9.78 -0.73
C GLN A 36 -7.53 -11.21 -0.46
N LEU A 37 -7.69 -11.65 0.79
CA LEU A 37 -8.03 -13.05 1.11
C LEU A 37 -9.45 -13.48 0.68
N ILE A 38 -10.42 -12.56 0.70
CA ILE A 38 -11.84 -12.84 0.46
C ILE A 38 -12.20 -12.77 -1.03
N LEU A 39 -11.69 -11.76 -1.75
CA LEU A 39 -12.08 -11.53 -3.14
C LEU A 39 -11.64 -12.67 -4.06
N PRO A 40 -12.38 -12.97 -5.14
CA PRO A 40 -11.95 -13.97 -6.11
C PRO A 40 -10.61 -13.57 -6.72
N ALA A 41 -9.79 -14.55 -7.07
CA ALA A 41 -8.44 -14.31 -7.55
C ALA A 41 -8.02 -15.36 -8.57
N ARG A 42 -7.17 -14.96 -9.50
CA ARG A 42 -6.55 -15.87 -10.47
C ARG A 42 -5.27 -16.43 -9.87
N ARG A 43 -5.01 -17.71 -10.11
CA ARG A 43 -3.72 -18.32 -9.79
C ARG A 43 -2.84 -18.29 -11.03
N VAL A 44 -1.67 -17.70 -10.91
CA VAL A 44 -0.73 -17.51 -12.01
C VAL A 44 0.65 -18.02 -11.58
N PRO A 45 1.32 -18.89 -12.35
CA PRO A 45 2.69 -19.27 -12.05
C PRO A 45 3.60 -18.06 -12.21
N GLY A 46 4.43 -17.77 -11.20
CA GLY A 46 5.47 -16.75 -11.25
C GLY A 46 6.80 -17.32 -11.72
N TYR A 47 7.87 -16.53 -11.61
CA TYR A 47 9.22 -16.92 -12.05
C TYR A 47 10.07 -17.54 -10.95
N VAL A 48 9.70 -17.34 -9.70
CA VAL A 48 10.40 -17.95 -8.56
C VAL A 48 10.13 -19.44 -8.56
N ILE A 49 11.20 -20.23 -8.66
CA ILE A 49 11.14 -21.69 -8.58
C ILE A 49 11.12 -22.10 -7.11
N ASP A 50 10.20 -22.99 -6.76
CA ASP A 50 10.17 -23.58 -5.44
C ASP A 50 11.31 -24.61 -5.29
N PRO A 51 12.22 -24.45 -4.31
CA PRO A 51 13.38 -25.32 -4.19
C PRO A 51 13.03 -26.75 -3.74
N GLU A 52 11.85 -26.97 -3.14
CA GLU A 52 11.43 -28.30 -2.68
C GLU A 52 10.77 -29.10 -3.83
N THR A 53 9.99 -28.42 -4.67
CA THR A 53 9.22 -29.08 -5.74
C THR A 53 9.86 -28.96 -7.13
N GLY A 54 10.73 -27.97 -7.35
CA GLY A 54 11.30 -27.65 -8.65
C GLY A 54 10.35 -26.93 -9.61
N GLU A 55 9.11 -26.66 -9.18
CA GLU A 55 8.07 -26.05 -10.01
C GLU A 55 7.96 -24.53 -9.78
N PRO A 56 7.47 -23.76 -10.77
CA PRO A 56 7.19 -22.34 -10.59
C PRO A 56 6.13 -22.11 -9.50
N ARG A 57 6.39 -21.15 -8.61
CA ARG A 57 5.46 -20.82 -7.51
C ARG A 57 4.16 -20.21 -8.03
N PRO A 58 2.98 -20.68 -7.58
CA PRO A 58 1.71 -20.07 -7.94
C PRO A 58 1.41 -18.85 -7.07
N TYR A 59 1.09 -17.72 -7.71
CA TYR A 59 0.67 -16.48 -7.07
C TYR A 59 -0.82 -16.26 -7.23
N ARG A 60 -1.46 -15.72 -6.19
CA ARG A 60 -2.87 -15.38 -6.18
C ARG A 60 -3.04 -13.89 -6.46
N LEU A 61 -3.53 -13.56 -7.65
CA LEU A 61 -3.64 -12.19 -8.16
C LEU A 61 -5.09 -11.72 -8.18
N ASN A 62 -5.35 -10.60 -7.49
CA ASN A 62 -6.65 -9.92 -7.47
C ASN A 62 -6.53 -8.41 -7.21
N GLY A 63 -5.36 -7.82 -7.48
CA GLY A 63 -5.05 -6.42 -7.25
C GLY A 63 -6.08 -5.48 -7.86
N ILE A 64 -6.55 -5.75 -9.09
CA ILE A 64 -7.56 -4.92 -9.75
C ILE A 64 -8.91 -4.89 -8.99
N LEU A 65 -9.32 -6.01 -8.38
CA LEU A 65 -10.57 -6.06 -7.62
C LEU A 65 -10.42 -5.36 -6.27
N VAL A 66 -9.27 -5.54 -5.61
CA VAL A 66 -8.95 -4.84 -4.36
C VAL A 66 -8.89 -3.33 -4.60
N PHE A 67 -8.23 -2.91 -5.68
CA PHE A 67 -8.13 -1.51 -6.10
C PHE A 67 -9.51 -0.89 -6.36
N ALA A 68 -10.32 -1.54 -7.20
CA ALA A 68 -11.67 -1.06 -7.49
C ALA A 68 -12.56 -0.99 -6.25
N LEU A 69 -12.50 -2.00 -5.37
CA LEU A 69 -13.22 -2.01 -4.10
C LEU A 69 -12.77 -0.85 -3.19
N ALA A 70 -11.47 -0.63 -3.06
CA ALA A 70 -10.93 0.43 -2.22
C ALA A 70 -11.36 1.81 -2.72
N LEU A 71 -11.31 2.06 -4.04
CA LEU A 71 -11.81 3.30 -4.64
C LEU A 71 -13.32 3.47 -4.42
N ALA A 72 -14.12 2.41 -4.60
CA ALA A 72 -15.57 2.47 -4.40
C ALA A 72 -15.93 2.76 -2.93
N VAL A 73 -15.29 2.06 -1.99
CA VAL A 73 -15.51 2.28 -0.54
C VAL A 73 -15.12 3.70 -0.16
N TRP A 74 -13.95 4.18 -0.59
CA TRP A 74 -13.50 5.55 -0.33
C TRP A 74 -14.47 6.58 -0.93
N ALA A 75 -14.74 6.50 -2.23
CA ALA A 75 -15.57 7.47 -2.94
C ALA A 75 -17.03 7.50 -2.44
N SER A 76 -17.55 6.38 -1.93
CA SER A 76 -18.89 6.31 -1.35
C SER A 76 -19.02 7.02 -0.01
N GLY A 77 -17.91 7.29 0.69
CA GLY A 77 -17.93 7.83 2.05
C GLY A 77 -18.54 6.90 3.11
N ILE A 78 -18.78 5.62 2.79
CA ILE A 78 -19.48 4.68 3.68
C ILE A 78 -18.75 4.42 5.01
N THR A 79 -17.44 4.67 5.04
CA THR A 79 -16.62 4.53 6.26
C THR A 79 -16.86 5.66 7.27
N GLY A 80 -17.54 6.74 6.87
CA GLY A 80 -17.70 7.95 7.68
C GLY A 80 -16.43 8.79 7.81
N LEU A 81 -15.33 8.39 7.16
CA LEU A 81 -14.11 9.18 7.11
C LEU A 81 -14.24 10.30 6.06
N PRO A 82 -13.65 11.49 6.30
CA PRO A 82 -13.54 12.52 5.27
C PRO A 82 -12.86 11.99 4.01
N LEU A 83 -13.31 12.41 2.82
CA LEU A 83 -12.69 11.99 1.56
C LEU A 83 -11.22 12.42 1.46
N ASP A 84 -10.90 13.55 2.09
CA ASP A 84 -9.54 14.07 2.17
C ASP A 84 -8.70 13.45 3.33
N TRP A 85 -9.23 12.42 4.02
CA TRP A 85 -8.58 11.81 5.19
C TRP A 85 -7.14 11.38 4.94
N PHE A 86 -6.87 10.67 3.84
CA PHE A 86 -5.52 10.18 3.53
C PHE A 86 -4.53 11.33 3.30
N TYR A 87 -4.98 12.44 2.72
CA TYR A 87 -4.16 13.63 2.55
C TYR A 87 -3.94 14.38 3.88
N ARG A 88 -5.01 14.72 4.61
CA ARG A 88 -4.88 15.50 5.86
C ARG A 88 -4.13 14.75 6.96
N SER A 89 -4.21 13.42 6.98
CA SER A 89 -3.53 12.57 7.98
C SER A 89 -2.14 12.09 7.53
N ALA A 90 -1.60 12.61 6.41
CA ALA A 90 -0.36 12.12 5.82
C ALA A 90 0.83 12.13 6.80
N VAL A 91 1.03 13.20 7.57
CA VAL A 91 2.16 13.30 8.51
C VAL A 91 2.11 12.22 9.60
N PRO A 92 1.05 12.09 10.42
CA PRO A 92 0.98 11.02 11.40
C PRO A 92 0.98 9.64 10.74
N ALA A 93 0.39 9.47 9.56
CA ALA A 93 0.41 8.21 8.82
C ALA A 93 1.83 7.81 8.38
N VAL A 94 2.68 8.76 7.95
CA VAL A 94 4.09 8.48 7.63
C VAL A 94 4.86 8.03 8.87
N ILE A 95 4.63 8.67 10.02
CA ILE A 95 5.25 8.28 11.29
C ILE A 95 4.80 6.86 11.68
N GLY A 96 3.49 6.59 11.65
CA GLY A 96 2.93 5.27 11.93
C GLY A 96 3.45 4.20 10.99
N GLY A 97 3.42 4.46 9.69
CA GLY A 97 3.91 3.57 8.66
C GLY A 97 5.39 3.23 8.85
N THR A 98 6.21 4.22 9.21
CA THR A 98 7.64 4.00 9.50
C THR A 98 7.83 3.09 10.71
N VAL A 99 7.09 3.32 11.80
CA VAL A 99 7.15 2.48 13.01
C VAL A 99 6.70 1.05 12.70
N PHE A 100 5.59 0.87 12.00
CA PHE A 100 5.07 -0.45 11.68
C PHE A 100 5.97 -1.21 10.70
N SER A 101 6.60 -0.51 9.74
CA SER A 101 7.60 -1.11 8.85
C SER A 101 8.83 -1.57 9.64
N ALA A 102 9.34 -0.76 10.57
CA ALA A 102 10.47 -1.16 11.41
C ALA A 102 10.15 -2.40 12.27
N VAL A 103 8.94 -2.44 12.85
CA VAL A 103 8.44 -3.63 13.58
C VAL A 103 8.36 -4.83 12.63
N PHE A 104 7.80 -4.65 11.44
CA PHE A 104 7.67 -5.72 10.45
C PHE A 104 9.04 -6.26 10.01
N THR A 105 10.03 -5.40 9.76
CA THR A 105 11.40 -5.82 9.42
C THR A 105 11.99 -6.75 10.48
N VAL A 106 11.82 -6.42 11.77
CA VAL A 106 12.29 -7.29 12.87
C VAL A 106 11.53 -8.62 12.91
N LEU A 107 10.21 -8.60 12.69
CA LEU A 107 9.39 -9.81 12.65
C LEU A 107 9.71 -10.69 11.43
N ALA A 108 10.01 -10.09 10.28
CA ALA A 108 10.34 -10.78 9.04
C ALA A 108 11.66 -11.56 9.15
N VAL A 109 12.61 -11.14 9.99
CA VAL A 109 13.85 -11.90 10.22
C VAL A 109 13.75 -12.88 11.39
N ARG A 110 12.79 -12.70 12.30
CA ARG A 110 12.67 -13.51 13.52
C ARG A 110 12.26 -14.96 13.19
N GLY A 111 12.89 -15.92 13.87
CA GLY A 111 12.58 -17.35 13.70
C GLY A 111 13.10 -17.99 12.41
N ARG A 112 13.74 -17.22 11.53
CA ARG A 112 14.37 -17.72 10.28
C ARG A 112 15.88 -17.91 10.46
N ARG A 113 16.42 -18.92 9.75
CA ARG A 113 17.86 -19.22 9.74
C ARG A 113 18.65 -17.98 9.30
N LYS A 114 19.72 -17.68 10.02
CA LYS A 114 20.61 -16.56 9.70
C LYS A 114 21.27 -16.78 8.33
N THR A 115 21.32 -15.73 7.53
CA THR A 115 21.95 -15.69 6.21
C THR A 115 23.25 -14.90 6.23
N GLY A 116 23.38 -13.91 7.11
CA GLY A 116 24.60 -13.14 7.31
C GLY A 116 24.66 -12.45 8.68
N SER A 117 25.18 -11.22 8.70
CA SER A 117 25.17 -10.38 9.90
C SER A 117 23.75 -9.91 10.21
N LEU A 118 23.48 -9.52 11.47
CA LEU A 118 22.15 -9.00 11.83
C LEU A 118 21.77 -7.77 10.99
N ALA A 119 22.72 -6.88 10.70
CA ALA A 119 22.49 -5.71 9.87
C ALA A 119 22.14 -6.09 8.43
N ALA A 120 22.87 -7.05 7.84
CA ALA A 120 22.56 -7.54 6.49
C ALA A 120 21.20 -8.25 6.44
N ASP A 121 20.89 -9.07 7.44
CA ASP A 121 19.61 -9.75 7.55
C ASP A 121 18.43 -8.77 7.73
N LEU A 122 18.60 -7.67 8.47
CA LEU A 122 17.57 -6.64 8.62
C LEU A 122 17.39 -5.80 7.35
N TRP A 123 18.43 -5.67 6.52
CA TRP A 123 18.38 -4.92 5.28
C TRP A 123 17.80 -5.74 4.12
N HIS A 124 18.29 -6.97 3.92
CA HIS A 124 17.88 -7.83 2.80
C HIS A 124 16.79 -8.85 3.16
N GLY A 125 16.47 -9.01 4.45
CA GLY A 125 15.64 -10.13 4.91
C GLY A 125 16.41 -11.45 4.97
N ARG A 126 15.70 -12.53 5.30
CA ARG A 126 16.23 -13.92 5.42
C ARG A 126 15.51 -14.93 4.54
N ALA A 127 14.50 -14.48 3.80
CA ALA A 127 13.68 -15.30 2.93
C ALA A 127 13.37 -14.47 1.70
N LEU A 128 13.58 -15.06 0.53
CA LEU A 128 13.23 -14.43 -0.74
C LEU A 128 11.73 -14.14 -0.78
N GLU A 129 10.90 -15.10 -0.38
CA GLU A 129 9.45 -14.92 -0.34
C GLU A 129 8.86 -15.33 1.01
N ILE A 130 7.93 -14.51 1.51
CA ILE A 130 7.16 -14.81 2.71
C ILE A 130 5.72 -15.09 2.29
N ALA A 131 5.43 -16.37 2.08
CA ALA A 131 4.09 -16.86 1.80
C ALA A 131 3.40 -17.32 3.09
N LEU A 132 2.14 -16.92 3.28
CA LEU A 132 1.30 -17.28 4.42
C LEU A 132 0.03 -18.01 3.97
N PHE A 133 -0.65 -18.66 4.92
CA PHE A 133 -1.93 -19.37 4.70
C PHE A 133 -1.87 -20.42 3.57
N GLY A 134 -0.79 -21.20 3.54
CA GLY A 134 -0.58 -22.22 2.50
C GLY A 134 -0.42 -21.64 1.09
N GLY A 135 0.25 -20.48 0.97
CA GLY A 135 0.48 -19.82 -0.33
C GLY A 135 -0.70 -19.01 -0.84
N ARG A 136 -1.74 -18.76 -0.02
CA ARG A 136 -2.87 -17.89 -0.42
C ARG A 136 -2.53 -16.40 -0.35
N PHE A 137 -1.50 -16.05 0.38
CA PHE A 137 -1.04 -14.70 0.61
C PHE A 137 0.47 -14.65 0.44
N ASP A 138 0.94 -13.70 -0.34
CA ASP A 138 2.35 -13.41 -0.54
C ASP A 138 2.62 -11.97 -0.12
N VAL A 139 3.60 -11.77 0.76
CA VAL A 139 3.87 -10.46 1.36
C VAL A 139 4.25 -9.41 0.32
N LYS A 140 5.11 -9.75 -0.65
CA LYS A 140 5.58 -8.74 -1.63
C LYS A 140 4.48 -8.34 -2.58
N MET A 141 3.78 -9.33 -3.14
CA MET A 141 2.63 -9.07 -4.00
C MET A 141 1.55 -8.29 -3.26
N TYR A 142 1.35 -8.56 -1.97
CA TYR A 142 0.47 -7.77 -1.14
C TYR A 142 0.92 -6.31 -1.00
N LEU A 143 2.19 -6.06 -0.71
CA LEU A 143 2.73 -4.70 -0.60
C LEU A 143 2.63 -3.92 -1.91
N TYR A 144 2.76 -4.58 -3.07
CA TYR A 144 2.48 -3.94 -4.35
C TYR A 144 1.01 -3.49 -4.49
N VAL A 145 0.06 -4.34 -4.09
CA VAL A 145 -1.36 -4.00 -4.15
C VAL A 145 -1.71 -2.85 -3.20
N VAL A 146 -1.25 -2.91 -1.95
CA VAL A 146 -1.52 -1.83 -0.99
C VAL A 146 -0.82 -0.55 -1.41
N GLY A 147 0.48 -0.61 -1.76
CA GLY A 147 1.27 0.54 -2.15
C GLY A 147 0.69 1.25 -3.37
N GLY A 148 0.41 0.52 -4.44
CA GLY A 148 -0.19 1.07 -5.66
C GLY A 148 -1.56 1.70 -5.40
N THR A 149 -2.43 1.00 -4.65
CA THR A 149 -3.77 1.53 -4.34
C THR A 149 -3.70 2.77 -3.45
N MET A 150 -2.87 2.76 -2.42
CA MET A 150 -2.69 3.91 -1.53
C MET A 150 -2.08 5.10 -2.25
N PHE A 151 -1.24 4.88 -3.27
CA PHE A 151 -0.71 5.94 -4.09
C PHE A 151 -1.83 6.70 -4.84
N ALA A 152 -2.74 5.98 -5.49
CA ALA A 152 -3.91 6.59 -6.13
C ALA A 152 -4.85 7.27 -5.11
N LEU A 153 -5.17 6.59 -3.99
CA LEU A 153 -6.06 7.15 -2.96
C LEU A 153 -5.51 8.41 -2.32
N ASN A 154 -4.19 8.51 -2.09
CA ASN A 154 -3.59 9.75 -1.58
C ASN A 154 -3.71 10.90 -2.59
N ALA A 155 -3.49 10.63 -3.88
CA ALA A 155 -3.64 11.64 -4.93
C ALA A 155 -5.09 12.13 -5.04
N LEU A 156 -6.06 11.20 -5.04
CA LEU A 156 -7.49 11.52 -5.07
C LEU A 156 -7.96 12.24 -3.80
N SER A 157 -7.48 11.82 -2.64
CA SER A 157 -7.76 12.46 -1.35
C SER A 157 -7.18 13.88 -1.30
N GLY A 158 -6.00 14.12 -1.87
CA GLY A 158 -5.44 15.46 -2.05
C GLY A 158 -6.25 16.32 -3.01
N ALA A 159 -6.80 15.74 -4.09
CA ALA A 159 -7.71 16.46 -4.98
C ALA A 159 -9.04 16.82 -4.28
N ALA A 160 -9.56 15.94 -3.42
CA ALA A 160 -10.72 16.23 -2.59
C ALA A 160 -10.45 17.40 -1.63
N TYR A 161 -9.33 17.37 -0.89
CA TYR A 161 -8.89 18.49 -0.04
C TYR A 161 -8.83 19.82 -0.82
N HIS A 162 -8.21 19.77 -2.00
CA HIS A 162 -8.03 20.95 -2.85
C HIS A 162 -9.37 21.53 -3.31
N TYR A 163 -10.31 20.67 -3.71
CA TYR A 163 -11.66 21.12 -4.06
C TYR A 163 -12.40 21.69 -2.85
N GLU A 164 -12.35 21.05 -1.68
CA GLU A 164 -12.97 21.55 -0.46
C GLU A 164 -12.44 22.94 -0.06
N ARG A 165 -11.14 23.19 -0.30
CA ARG A 165 -10.49 24.44 0.10
C ARG A 165 -10.73 25.60 -0.87
N PHE A 166 -10.80 25.33 -2.16
CA PHE A 166 -10.80 26.36 -3.22
C PHE A 166 -12.08 26.38 -4.06
N GLY A 167 -12.93 25.35 -3.99
CA GLY A 167 -14.20 25.28 -4.71
C GLY A 167 -14.04 25.55 -6.21
N ALA A 168 -14.70 26.60 -6.70
CA ALA A 168 -14.63 26.99 -8.11
C ALA A 168 -13.24 27.50 -8.55
N ASP A 169 -12.42 27.99 -7.62
CA ASP A 169 -11.06 28.48 -7.88
C ASP A 169 -10.00 27.37 -7.81
N ALA A 170 -10.43 26.10 -7.64
CA ALA A 170 -9.52 24.97 -7.57
C ALA A 170 -8.72 24.81 -8.87
N ASN A 171 -7.39 24.86 -8.76
CA ASN A 171 -6.47 24.60 -9.87
C ASN A 171 -6.78 23.24 -10.57
N PRO A 172 -7.16 23.23 -11.87
CA PRO A 172 -7.51 22.02 -12.61
C PRO A 172 -6.35 21.01 -12.70
N GLY A 173 -5.10 21.48 -12.61
CA GLY A 173 -3.92 20.64 -12.66
C GLY A 173 -3.84 19.60 -11.55
N VAL A 174 -4.44 19.86 -10.38
CA VAL A 174 -4.48 18.89 -9.25
C VAL A 174 -5.37 17.70 -9.60
N PHE A 175 -6.51 17.93 -10.25
CA PHE A 175 -7.40 16.85 -10.69
C PHE A 175 -6.79 16.06 -11.84
N LEU A 176 -6.12 16.74 -12.77
CA LEU A 176 -5.38 16.08 -13.86
C LEU A 176 -4.27 15.19 -13.29
N TYR A 177 -3.51 15.68 -12.31
CA TYR A 177 -2.51 14.88 -11.60
C TYR A 177 -3.15 13.62 -10.98
N ALA A 178 -4.21 13.78 -10.18
CA ALA A 178 -4.88 12.65 -9.55
C ALA A 178 -5.43 11.64 -10.56
N ALA A 179 -5.99 12.11 -11.68
CA ALA A 179 -6.50 11.26 -12.76
C ALA A 179 -5.38 10.47 -13.46
N LEU A 180 -4.27 11.12 -13.82
CA LEU A 180 -3.14 10.46 -14.47
C LEU A 180 -2.50 9.40 -13.57
N PHE A 181 -2.34 9.68 -12.27
CA PHE A 181 -1.80 8.71 -11.32
C PHE A 181 -2.76 7.56 -11.03
N THR A 182 -4.07 7.83 -10.97
CA THR A 182 -5.08 6.78 -10.86
C THR A 182 -5.09 5.89 -12.12
N PHE A 183 -4.95 6.49 -13.31
CA PHE A 183 -4.83 5.76 -14.56
C PHE A 183 -3.56 4.91 -14.62
N TYR A 184 -2.42 5.44 -14.18
CA TYR A 184 -1.17 4.71 -14.06
C TYR A 184 -1.31 3.47 -13.15
N VAL A 185 -1.95 3.63 -11.98
CA VAL A 185 -2.18 2.51 -11.05
C VAL A 185 -3.20 1.51 -11.61
N LEU A 186 -4.21 1.97 -12.35
CA LEU A 186 -5.14 1.09 -13.03
C LEU A 186 -4.41 0.21 -14.05
N ASP A 187 -3.57 0.80 -14.90
CA ASP A 187 -2.75 0.07 -15.87
C ASP A 187 -1.84 -0.95 -15.16
N TYR A 188 -1.18 -0.52 -14.08
CA TYR A 188 -0.37 -1.39 -13.22
C TYR A 188 -1.12 -2.63 -12.74
N PHE A 189 -2.40 -2.52 -12.34
CA PHE A 189 -3.21 -3.67 -11.90
C PHE A 189 -3.90 -4.43 -13.03
N VAL A 190 -4.18 -3.81 -14.18
CA VAL A 190 -4.61 -4.54 -15.38
C VAL A 190 -3.53 -5.53 -15.80
N PHE A 191 -2.26 -5.14 -15.67
CA PHE A 191 -1.10 -5.96 -15.97
C PHE A 191 -0.42 -6.55 -14.73
N GLU A 192 -1.15 -6.79 -13.62
CA GLU A 192 -0.63 -7.29 -12.33
C GLU A 192 0.29 -8.54 -12.42
N ARG A 193 0.17 -9.32 -13.49
CA ARG A 193 1.05 -10.47 -13.73
C ARG A 193 2.50 -10.05 -14.01
N VAL A 194 2.74 -8.86 -14.56
CA VAL A 194 4.06 -8.39 -14.98
C VAL A 194 4.99 -8.19 -13.79
N GLN A 195 4.42 -7.92 -12.62
CA GLN A 195 5.10 -7.78 -11.34
C GLN A 195 5.82 -9.09 -10.97
N LEU A 196 5.30 -10.25 -11.39
CA LEU A 196 5.96 -11.54 -11.16
C LEU A 196 7.27 -11.73 -11.93
N TYR A 197 7.64 -10.76 -12.77
CA TYR A 197 8.85 -10.75 -13.60
C TYR A 197 9.87 -9.70 -13.14
N THR A 198 9.57 -8.96 -12.06
CA THR A 198 10.46 -7.89 -11.58
C THR A 198 11.60 -8.45 -10.75
N TYR A 199 12.68 -7.67 -10.67
CA TYR A 199 13.85 -8.00 -9.84
C TYR A 199 13.46 -8.22 -8.38
N ASP A 200 12.54 -7.39 -7.86
CA ASP A 200 12.04 -7.45 -6.49
C ASP A 200 11.37 -8.77 -6.11
N LEU A 201 10.84 -9.55 -7.08
CA LEU A 201 10.32 -10.89 -6.81
C LEU A 201 11.34 -11.98 -7.09
N ILE A 202 12.16 -11.82 -8.12
CA ILE A 202 13.04 -12.88 -8.59
C ILE A 202 14.32 -13.00 -7.74
N HIS A 203 14.82 -11.88 -7.20
CA HIS A 203 16.19 -11.80 -6.67
C HIS A 203 16.34 -11.12 -5.31
N GLU A 204 15.63 -10.02 -5.07
CA GLU A 204 15.54 -9.34 -3.77
C GLU A 204 14.38 -9.93 -2.96
#